data_AF-A0A967ZIU4-F1
#
_entry.id   AF-A0A967ZIU4-F1
#
_cell.length_a   1.000
_cell.length_b   1.000
_cell.length_c   1.000
_cell.angle_alpha   90.00
_cell.angle_beta   90.00
_cell.angle_gamma   90.00
#
_symmetry.space_group_name_H-M   'P 1'
#
loop_
_entity.id
_entity.type
_entity.pdbx_description
1 polymer ?
#
loop_
_entity_poly.entity_id
_entity_poly.type
_entity_poly.pdbx_seq_one_letter_code
_entity_poly.pdbx_strand_id
1 'polypeptide(L)' 'ALEGAIDAAVTGNHIGDIGVAVMAAVDGTGMSIVRDLVGHGVGREVHEEPQVPNVGRAGFGAPLR' A
#
# COMPACT_ATOMS: atom_id res chain seq x y z
N ALA A 1 8.26 -4.80 -6.27
CA ALA A 1 7.02 -4.56 -5.50
C ALA A 1 7.15 -3.32 -4.62
N LEU A 2 8.07 -3.30 -3.64
CA LEU A 2 8.24 -2.15 -2.73
C LEU A 2 8.57 -0.83 -3.45
N GLU A 3 9.51 -0.83 -4.40
CA GLU A 3 9.86 0.40 -5.16
C GLU A 3 8.64 1.02 -5.87
N GLY A 4 7.90 0.24 -6.65
CA GLY A 4 6.68 0.73 -7.31
C GLY A 4 5.59 1.18 -6.32
N ALA A 5 5.54 0.59 -5.12
CA ALA A 5 4.64 1.02 -4.05
C ALA A 5 5.06 2.38 -3.46
N ILE A 6 6.36 2.65 -3.34
CA ILE A 6 6.92 3.95 -2.94
C ILE A 6 6.64 4.99 -4.02
N ASP A 7 6.80 4.65 -5.31
CA ASP A 7 6.50 5.56 -6.42
C ASP A 7 5.02 5.97 -6.45
N ALA A 8 4.12 5.08 -6.01
CA ALA A 8 2.69 5.38 -5.87
C ALA A 8 2.36 6.21 -4.62
N ALA A 9 3.28 6.33 -3.66
CA ALA A 9 3.06 7.02 -2.39
C ALA A 9 3.31 8.54 -2.49
N VAL A 10 2.57 9.21 -3.39
CA VAL A 10 2.71 10.64 -3.68
C VAL A 10 1.45 11.43 -3.30
N THR A 11 1.60 12.71 -2.97
CA THR A 11 0.48 13.60 -2.64
C THR A 11 -0.58 13.59 -3.75
N GLY A 12 -1.84 13.42 -3.36
CA GLY A 12 -2.99 13.34 -4.29
C GLY A 12 -3.42 11.91 -4.64
N ASN A 13 -2.55 10.92 -4.44
CA ASN A 13 -2.95 9.51 -4.47
C ASN A 13 -3.66 9.10 -3.17
N HIS A 14 -4.16 7.88 -3.13
CA HIS A 14 -4.80 7.26 -1.98
C HIS A 14 -4.01 6.03 -1.53
N ILE A 15 -4.19 5.63 -0.27
CA ILE A 15 -3.56 4.43 0.31
C ILE A 15 -3.77 3.18 -0.56
N GLY A 16 -4.95 3.03 -1.17
CA GLY A 16 -5.27 1.91 -2.06
C GLY A 16 -4.42 1.87 -3.33
N ASP A 17 -3.88 3.00 -3.80
CA ASP A 17 -3.01 3.06 -4.97
C ASP A 17 -1.67 2.36 -4.71
N ILE A 18 -1.19 2.39 -3.46
CA ILE A 18 0.01 1.65 -3.01
C ILE A 18 -0.23 0.14 -3.15
N GLY A 19 -1.39 -0.35 -2.68
CA GLY A 19 -1.78 -1.75 -2.82
C GLY A 19 -1.96 -2.21 -4.26
N VAL A 20 -2.46 -1.33 -5.15
CA VAL A 20 -2.53 -1.60 -6.60
C VAL A 20 -1.14 -1.79 -7.20
N ALA A 21 -0.18 -0.95 -6.83
CA ALA A 21 1.20 -1.07 -7.31
C ALA A 21 1.86 -2.40 -6.87
N VAL A 22 1.62 -2.83 -5.63
CA VAL A 22 2.10 -4.13 -5.15
C VAL A 22 1.44 -5.29 -5.91
N MET A 23 0.12 -5.25 -6.10
CA MET A 23 -0.62 -6.26 -6.88
C MET A 23 -0.10 -6.39 -8.31
N ALA A 24 0.16 -5.27 -8.99
CA ALA A 24 0.71 -5.28 -10.34
C ALA A 24 2.10 -5.93 -10.41
N ALA A 25 2.92 -5.79 -9.36
CA ALA A 25 4.25 -6.37 -9.31
C ALA A 25 4.27 -7.90 -9.08
N VAL A 26 3.20 -8.48 -8.54
CA VAL A 26 3.07 -9.93 -8.35
C VAL A 26 2.21 -10.60 -9.41
N ASP A 27 1.45 -9.83 -10.20
CA ASP A 27 0.62 -10.39 -11.26
C ASP A 27 1.46 -11.16 -12.30
N GLY A 28 0.97 -12.33 -12.73
CA GLY A 28 1.69 -13.23 -13.61
C GLY A 28 2.90 -13.96 -12.99
N THR A 29 3.20 -13.75 -11.71
CA THR A 29 4.26 -14.48 -11.00
C THR A 29 3.71 -15.70 -10.25
N GLY A 30 4.59 -16.57 -9.75
CA GLY A 30 4.22 -17.67 -8.85
C GLY A 30 4.07 -17.25 -7.37
N MET A 31 4.08 -15.95 -7.08
CA MET A 31 4.03 -15.41 -5.71
C MET A 31 2.61 -14.98 -5.32
N SER A 32 2.37 -14.87 -4.01
CA SER A 32 1.11 -14.40 -3.45
C SER A 32 1.35 -13.31 -2.40
N ILE A 33 0.32 -12.50 -2.15
CA ILE A 33 0.37 -11.42 -1.15
C ILE A 33 -0.20 -11.95 0.16
N VAL A 34 0.57 -11.81 1.25
CA VAL A 34 0.10 -12.05 2.62
C VAL A 34 -0.93 -10.99 2.97
N ARG A 35 -2.13 -11.41 3.41
CA ARG A 35 -3.26 -10.52 3.70
C ARG A 35 -3.44 -10.20 5.19
N ASP A 36 -2.84 -10.99 6.06
CA ASP A 36 -2.96 -10.82 7.51
C ASP A 36 -1.99 -9.76 8.06
N LEU A 37 -1.03 -9.29 7.25
CA LEU A 37 -0.05 -8.28 7.60
C LEU A 37 -0.15 -7.09 6.65
N VAL A 38 -0.10 -5.89 7.24
CA VAL A 38 -0.21 -4.61 6.53
C VAL A 38 0.88 -3.66 7.02
N GLY A 39 1.22 -2.66 6.20
CA GLY A 39 1.96 -1.49 6.68
C GLY A 39 1.07 -0.61 7.57
N HIS A 40 1.67 0.40 8.19
CA HIS A 40 1.00 1.28 9.14
C HIS A 40 1.72 2.64 9.18
N GLY A 41 1.04 3.65 9.72
CA GLY A 41 1.69 4.89 10.14
C GLY A 41 2.67 4.63 11.28
N VAL A 42 3.70 5.47 11.37
CA VAL A 42 4.67 5.46 12.46
C VAL A 42 5.05 6.89 12.79
N GLY A 43 5.14 7.20 14.09
CA GLY A 43 5.38 8.56 14.54
C GLY A 43 5.50 8.64 16.05
N ARG A 44 4.39 8.88 16.75
CA ARG A 44 4.37 8.90 18.21
C ARG A 44 4.33 7.49 18.78
N GLU A 45 3.60 6.62 18.12
CA GLU A 45 3.55 5.19 18.42
C GLU A 45 4.26 4.38 17.34
N VAL A 46 4.66 3.15 17.69
CA VAL A 46 5.28 2.20 16.74
C VAL A 46 4.30 1.82 15.63
N HIS A 47 3.01 1.69 15.97
CA HIS A 47 1.94 1.42 15.04
C HIS A 47 0.82 2.45 15.24
N GLU A 48 0.54 3.26 14.22
CA GLU A 48 -0.58 4.19 14.18
C GLU A 48 -1.29 4.13 12.82
N GLU A 49 -2.50 4.67 12.74
CA GLU A 49 -3.20 4.80 11.45
C GLU A 49 -2.43 5.75 10.51
N PRO A 50 -2.58 5.62 9.18
CA PRO A 50 -3.43 4.65 8.48
C PRO A 50 -2.78 3.27 8.35
N GLN A 51 -3.59 2.22 8.35
CA GLN A 51 -3.15 0.93 7.80
C GLN A 51 -2.91 1.03 6.29
N VAL A 52 -1.85 0.37 5.81
CA VAL A 52 -1.40 0.37 4.40
C VAL A 52 -1.36 -1.07 3.88
N PRO A 53 -2.48 -1.61 3.37
CA PRO A 53 -2.51 -2.97 2.86
C PRO A 53 -1.75 -3.11 1.54
N ASN A 54 -1.11 -4.27 1.34
CA ASN A 54 -0.45 -4.64 0.08
C ASN A 54 -1.42 -5.04 -1.05
N VAL A 55 -2.73 -4.91 -0.80
CA VAL A 55 -3.81 -5.09 -1.78
C VAL A 55 -4.67 -3.84 -1.76
N GLY A 56 -5.17 -3.41 -2.92
CA GLY A 56 -5.90 -2.15 -2.98
C GLY A 56 -6.78 -2.01 -4.20
N ARG A 57 -7.56 -0.93 -4.19
CA ARG A 57 -8.33 -0.45 -5.34
C ARG A 57 -7.93 0.98 -5.58
N ALA A 58 -7.73 1.33 -6.86
CA ALA A 58 -7.30 2.67 -7.24
C ALA A 58 -8.26 3.74 -6.68
N GLY A 59 -7.71 4.81 -6.12
CA GLY A 59 -8.46 5.92 -5.51
C GLY A 59 -9.24 5.57 -4.23
N PHE A 60 -8.98 4.44 -3.58
CA PHE A 60 -9.64 4.04 -2.33
C PHE A 60 -8.75 4.22 -1.10
N GLY A 61 -9.36 4.49 0.06
CA GLY A 61 -8.66 4.70 1.32
C GLY A 61 -8.38 6.18 1.61
N ALA A 62 -7.56 6.46 2.61
CA ALA A 62 -7.21 7.85 2.95
C ALA A 62 -6.36 8.50 1.84
N PRO A 63 -6.55 9.80 1.54
CA PRO A 63 -5.67 10.51 0.61
C PRO A 63 -4.30 10.72 1.25
N LEU A 64 -3.25 10.55 0.43
CA LEU A 64 -1.87 10.85 0.78
C LEU A 64 -1.64 12.36 0.67
N ARG A 65 -1.00 12.93 1.69
CA ARG A 65 -0.81 14.36 1.86
C ARG A 65 0.66 14.66 2.10
#